data_AF-A0ABD6CFC8-F1
#
_entry.id   AF-A0ABD6CFC8-F1
#
_cell.length_a   1.000
_cell.length_b   1.000
_cell.length_c   1.000
_cell.angle_alpha   90.00
_cell.angle_beta   90.00
_cell.angle_gamma   90.00
#
_symmetry.space_group_name_H-M   'P 1'
#
loop_
_entity.id
_entity.type
_entity.pdbx_description
1 polymer ?
#
loop_
_entity_poly.entity_id
_entity_poly.type
_entity_poly.pdbx_seq_one_letter_code
_entity_poly.pdbx_strand_id
1 'polypeptide(L)'
;MGSVIYEDSDTFADGSRYEMVATDIPPSDDYPEGVKYRFQYMAEDGRTLLRFDNFPDHPNVDRHHYHTPDGVYDDIEYTGLKDHVRKFYDEMDVRRQR
;
A
#
# COMPACT_ATOMS: atom_id res chain seq x y z
N MET A 1 -7.68 -19.78 2.03
CA MET A 1 -6.56 -19.21 1.25
C MET A 1 -7.16 -18.24 0.28
N GLY A 2 -6.76 -16.98 0.35
CA GLY A 2 -7.20 -15.96 -0.58
C GLY A 2 -6.55 -16.10 -1.95
N SER A 3 -7.16 -15.54 -2.99
CA SER A 3 -6.58 -15.44 -4.33
C SER A 3 -6.05 -14.05 -4.58
N VAL A 4 -4.90 -13.94 -5.26
CA VAL A 4 -4.39 -12.65 -5.74
C VAL A 4 -5.39 -12.08 -6.76
N ILE A 5 -5.84 -10.85 -6.52
CA ILE A 5 -6.79 -10.13 -7.37
C ILE A 5 -6.18 -8.90 -8.04
N TYR A 6 -5.02 -8.47 -7.57
CA TYR A 6 -4.20 -7.45 -8.20
C TYR A 6 -2.74 -7.68 -7.84
N GLU A 7 -1.87 -7.60 -8.85
CA GLU A 7 -0.42 -7.64 -8.69
C GLU A 7 0.18 -6.72 -9.74
N ASP A 8 1.08 -5.84 -9.31
CA ASP A 8 1.90 -5.04 -10.20
C ASP A 8 3.25 -4.72 -9.54
N SER A 9 4.29 -4.60 -10.33
CA SER A 9 5.63 -4.27 -9.84
C SER A 9 6.48 -3.73 -10.98
N ASP A 10 7.33 -2.74 -10.68
CA ASP A 10 8.32 -2.26 -11.62
C ASP A 10 9.54 -1.68 -10.88
N THR A 11 10.63 -1.48 -11.61
CA THR A 11 11.85 -0.82 -11.15
C THR A 11 12.18 0.34 -12.09
N PHE A 12 12.36 1.53 -11.51
CA PHE A 12 12.69 2.75 -12.24
C PHE A 12 14.20 2.85 -12.53
N ALA A 13 14.56 3.77 -13.43
CA ALA A 13 15.95 3.99 -13.84
C ALA A 13 16.88 4.48 -12.72
N ASP A 14 16.32 5.07 -11.66
CA ASP A 14 17.06 5.49 -10.45
C ASP A 14 17.23 4.34 -9.43
N GLY A 15 16.84 3.11 -9.79
CA GLY A 15 16.91 1.93 -8.94
C GLY A 15 15.78 1.84 -7.90
N SER A 16 14.96 2.89 -7.74
CA SER A 16 13.76 2.79 -6.90
C SER A 16 12.76 1.84 -7.54
N ARG A 17 11.96 1.16 -6.71
CA ARG A 17 11.05 0.10 -7.19
C ARG A 17 9.77 0.08 -6.39
N TYR A 18 8.70 -0.41 -7.01
CA TYR A 18 7.46 -0.68 -6.31
C TYR A 18 7.01 -2.13 -6.48
N GLU A 19 6.31 -2.62 -5.47
CA GLU A 19 5.67 -3.93 -5.46
C GLU A 19 4.27 -3.77 -4.87
N MET A 20 3.26 -4.22 -5.59
CA MET A 20 1.86 -4.12 -5.20
C MET A 20 1.20 -5.49 -5.27
N VAL A 21 0.58 -5.90 -4.19
CA VAL A 21 -0.24 -7.11 -4.16
C VAL A 21 -1.52 -6.84 -3.38
N ALA A 22 -2.66 -7.27 -3.93
CA ALA A 22 -3.93 -7.37 -3.23
C ALA A 22 -4.49 -8.78 -3.38
N THR A 23 -5.00 -9.32 -2.28
CA THR A 23 -5.55 -10.66 -2.19
C THR A 23 -6.98 -10.56 -1.68
N ASP A 24 -7.89 -11.25 -2.37
CA ASP A 24 -9.25 -11.49 -1.90
C ASP A 24 -9.22 -12.42 -0.69
N ILE A 25 -9.82 -12.01 0.41
CA ILE A 25 -9.93 -12.77 1.65
C ILE A 25 -11.39 -12.81 2.10
N PRO A 26 -11.81 -13.84 2.85
CA PRO A 26 -13.15 -13.85 3.43
C PRO A 26 -13.40 -12.56 4.24
N PRO A 27 -14.52 -11.85 4.01
CA PRO A 27 -14.88 -10.69 4.81
C PRO A 27 -14.96 -11.03 6.30
N SER A 28 -14.53 -10.10 7.13
CA SER A 28 -14.53 -10.21 8.59
C SER A 28 -14.66 -8.83 9.20
N ASP A 29 -14.86 -8.75 10.52
CA ASP A 29 -14.90 -7.47 11.23
C ASP A 29 -13.59 -6.66 11.03
N ASP A 30 -12.46 -7.34 10.88
CA ASP A 30 -11.15 -6.73 10.63
C ASP A 30 -10.94 -6.33 9.16
N TYR A 31 -11.68 -6.94 8.24
CA TYR A 31 -11.57 -6.77 6.79
C TYR A 31 -12.98 -6.77 6.15
N PRO A 32 -13.78 -5.72 6.38
CA PRO A 32 -15.17 -5.69 5.90
C PRO A 32 -15.26 -5.72 4.37
N GLU A 33 -14.25 -5.23 3.67
CA GLU A 33 -14.15 -5.23 2.21
C GLU A 33 -13.68 -6.57 1.64
N GLY A 34 -13.23 -7.51 2.50
CA GLY A 34 -12.68 -8.79 2.04
C GLY A 34 -11.38 -8.65 1.25
N VAL A 35 -10.59 -7.60 1.47
CA VAL A 35 -9.33 -7.37 0.75
C VAL A 35 -8.18 -7.20 1.74
N LYS A 36 -7.08 -7.91 1.49
CA LYS A 36 -5.79 -7.66 2.14
C LYS A 36 -4.80 -7.17 1.10
N TYR A 37 -4.04 -6.12 1.39
CA TYR A 37 -3.07 -5.58 0.44
C TYR A 37 -1.76 -5.14 1.10
N ARG A 38 -0.73 -5.07 0.26
CA ARG A 38 0.55 -4.45 0.54
C ARG A 38 1.07 -3.81 -0.73
N PHE A 39 1.07 -2.49 -0.78
CA PHE A 39 1.65 -1.69 -1.86
C PHE A 39 2.86 -0.97 -1.28
N GLN A 40 4.05 -1.22 -1.80
CA GLN A 40 5.29 -0.67 -1.25
C GLN A 40 6.14 -0.07 -2.35
N TYR A 41 6.65 1.14 -2.09
CA TYR A 41 7.61 1.84 -2.92
C TYR A 41 8.88 2.06 -2.09
N MET A 42 10.01 1.67 -2.66
CA MET A 42 11.29 1.57 -1.97
C MET A 42 12.38 2.25 -2.79
N ALA A 43 13.36 2.84 -2.09
CA ALA A 43 14.60 3.29 -2.71
C ALA A 43 15.43 2.09 -3.21
N GLU A 44 16.48 2.36 -4.00
CA GLU A 44 17.41 1.34 -4.50
C GLU A 44 17.99 0.48 -3.36
N ASP A 45 18.31 1.10 -2.23
CA ASP A 45 18.82 0.45 -1.01
C ASP A 45 17.77 -0.40 -0.26
N GLY A 46 16.52 -0.44 -0.74
CA GLY A 46 15.41 -1.18 -0.16
C GLY A 46 14.69 -0.46 0.98
N ARG A 47 15.08 0.77 1.33
CA ARG A 47 14.40 1.57 2.35
C ARG A 47 13.01 1.98 1.87
N THR A 48 11.98 1.74 2.68
CA THR A 48 10.60 2.12 2.38
C THR A 48 10.46 3.64 2.28
N LEU A 49 9.98 4.12 1.13
CA LEU A 49 9.63 5.52 0.89
C LEU A 49 8.13 5.76 1.03
N LEU A 50 7.33 4.75 0.71
CA LEU A 50 5.89 4.72 0.88
C LEU A 50 5.44 3.26 1.00
N ARG A 51 4.53 2.96 1.93
CA ARG A 51 3.83 1.68 1.93
C ARG A 51 2.38 1.89 2.28
N PHE A 52 1.43 1.47 1.45
CA PHE A 52 0.04 1.32 1.84
C PHE A 52 -0.17 -0.14 2.23
N ASP A 53 -0.69 -0.39 3.41
CA ASP A 53 -1.05 -1.72 3.87
C ASP A 53 -2.27 -1.65 4.78
N ASN A 54 -2.84 -2.83 5.03
CA ASN A 54 -3.91 -3.00 6.01
C ASN A 54 -3.60 -4.08 7.05
N PHE A 55 -2.31 -4.24 7.33
CA PHE A 55 -1.75 -5.20 8.28
C PHE A 55 -0.28 -4.88 8.60
N PRO A 56 0.19 -5.01 9.86
CA PRO A 56 -0.55 -5.41 11.06
C PRO A 56 -1.50 -4.31 11.54
N ASP A 57 -2.30 -4.62 12.56
CA ASP A 57 -3.05 -3.59 13.28
C ASP A 57 -2.10 -2.65 14.03
N HIS A 58 -2.37 -1.35 13.99
CA HIS A 58 -1.59 -0.33 14.69
C HIS A 58 -2.48 0.40 15.70
N PRO A 59 -2.07 0.53 16.98
CA PRO A 59 -2.85 1.26 17.96
C PRO A 59 -3.08 2.72 17.53
N ASN A 60 -4.34 3.16 17.52
CA ASN A 60 -4.77 4.53 17.16
C ASN A 60 -4.58 4.90 15.67
N VAL A 61 -4.49 3.92 14.79
CA VAL A 61 -4.38 4.12 13.35
C VAL A 61 -5.44 3.24 12.70
N ASP A 62 -6.17 3.76 11.70
CA ASP A 62 -7.12 2.95 10.94
C ASP A 62 -6.45 1.70 10.33
N ARG A 63 -7.25 0.66 10.11
CA ARG A 63 -6.82 -0.55 9.43
C ARG A 63 -6.17 -0.20 8.10
N HIS A 64 -6.75 0.71 7.32
CA HIS A 64 -6.14 1.25 6.10
C HIS A 64 -5.18 2.37 6.45
N HIS A 65 -3.88 2.10 6.33
CA HIS A 65 -2.86 3.07 6.69
C HIS A 65 -1.70 3.06 5.72
N TYR A 66 -0.82 4.03 5.89
CA TYR A 66 0.44 4.07 5.18
C TYR A 66 1.63 4.39 6.07
N HIS A 67 2.78 3.92 5.61
CA HIS A 67 4.09 4.14 6.21
C HIS A 67 4.89 5.06 5.30
N THR A 68 5.60 6.00 5.90
CA THR A 68 6.69 6.76 5.29
C THR A 68 7.96 6.58 6.13
N PRO A 69 9.13 7.10 5.69
CA PRO A 69 10.30 7.16 6.56
C PRO A 69 10.05 7.86 7.91
N ASP A 70 9.03 8.72 7.97
CA ASP A 70 8.76 9.60 9.11
C ASP A 70 7.69 9.05 10.08
N GLY A 71 6.94 8.02 9.70
CA GLY A 71 5.89 7.47 10.57
C GLY A 71 4.83 6.64 9.88
N VAL A 72 3.74 6.38 10.62
CA VAL A 72 2.54 5.66 10.19
C VAL A 72 1.34 6.60 10.33
N TYR A 73 0.47 6.62 9.32
CA TYR A 73 -0.62 7.57 9.17
C TYR A 73 -1.86 6.89 8.59
N ASP A 74 -3.05 7.39 8.90
CA ASP A 74 -4.37 6.84 8.51
C ASP A 74 -5.27 7.84 7.77
N ASP A 75 -4.73 8.98 7.32
CA ASP A 75 -5.50 9.97 6.56
C ASP A 75 -5.74 9.59 5.09
N ILE A 76 -5.60 8.30 4.75
CA ILE A 76 -5.96 7.74 3.45
C ILE A 76 -7.31 7.01 3.52
N GLU A 77 -8.30 7.54 2.82
CA GLU A 77 -9.60 6.87 2.74
C GLU A 77 -9.52 5.64 1.81
N TYR A 78 -10.08 4.51 2.25
CA TYR A 78 -10.28 3.34 1.40
C TYR A 78 -11.68 3.35 0.78
N THR A 79 -11.77 3.80 -0.47
CA THR A 79 -13.03 3.81 -1.24
C THR A 79 -13.18 2.62 -2.20
N GLY A 80 -12.19 1.72 -2.19
CA GLY A 80 -12.12 0.54 -3.04
C GLY A 80 -10.76 0.35 -3.72
N LEU A 81 -10.45 -0.89 -4.08
CA LEU A 81 -9.13 -1.29 -4.59
C LEU A 81 -8.64 -0.44 -5.77
N LYS A 82 -9.51 -0.14 -6.74
CA LYS A 82 -9.13 0.61 -7.95
C LYS A 82 -8.68 2.04 -7.63
N ASP A 83 -9.40 2.73 -6.76
CA ASP A 83 -9.06 4.10 -6.38
C ASP A 83 -7.86 4.11 -5.44
N HIS A 84 -7.72 3.09 -4.60
CA HIS A 84 -6.55 2.92 -3.73
C HIS A 84 -5.26 2.68 -4.52
N VAL A 85 -5.32 1.86 -5.58
CA VAL A 85 -4.21 1.65 -6.52
C VAL A 85 -3.80 2.97 -7.20
N ARG A 86 -4.76 3.74 -7.71
CA ARG A 86 -4.50 5.06 -8.32
C ARG A 86 -3.84 6.01 -7.33
N LYS A 87 -4.38 6.08 -6.11
CA LYS A 87 -3.85 6.92 -5.03
C LYS A 87 -2.40 6.55 -4.69
N PHE A 88 -2.06 5.26 -4.69
CA PHE A 88 -0.69 4.81 -4.46
C PHE A 88 0.27 5.29 -5.55
N TYR A 89 -0.11 5.17 -6.83
CA TYR A 89 0.69 5.71 -7.94
C TYR A 89 0.88 7.22 -7.83
N ASP A 90 -0.19 7.97 -7.53
CA ASP A 90 -0.12 9.43 -7.37
C ASP A 90 0.87 9.83 -6.25
N GLU A 91 0.79 9.16 -5.09
CA GLU A 91 1.68 9.42 -3.95
C GLU A 91 3.13 9.00 -4.21
N MET A 92 3.35 7.94 -5.00
CA MET A 92 4.66 7.54 -5.47
C MET A 92 5.24 8.58 -6.42
N ASP A 93 4.48 9.06 -7.40
CA ASP A 93 4.94 10.07 -8.36
C ASP A 93 5.26 11.40 -7.68
N VAL A 94 4.49 11.81 -6.67
CA VAL A 94 4.81 12.98 -5.84
C VAL A 94 6.17 12.81 -5.14
N ARG A 95 6.51 11.61 -4.67
CA ARG A 95 7.78 11.33 -3.98
C ARG A 95 8.96 11.21 -4.94
N ARG A 96 8.73 10.69 -6.15
CA ARG A 96 9.74 10.59 -7.21
C ARG A 96 10.16 11.94 -7.78
N GLN A 97 9.31 12.96 -7.68
CA GLN A 97 9.59 14.32 -8.15
C GLN A 97 10.29 15.21 -7.11
N ARG A 98 10.55 14.72 -5.89
CA ARG A 98 11.22 15.46 -4.81
C ARG A 98 12.69 15.12 -4.74
#